data_AF-A0A7K4CFJ2-F1
#
_entry.id   AF-A0A7K4CFJ2-F1
#
_cell.length_a   1.000
_cell.length_b   1.000
_cell.length_c   1.000
_cell.angle_alpha   90.00
_cell.angle_beta   90.00
_cell.angle_gamma   90.00
#
_symmetry.space_group_name_H-M   'P 1'
#
loop_
_entity.id
_entity.type
_entity.pdbx_description
1 polymer ?
#
loop_
_entity_poly.entity_id
_entity_poly.type
_entity_poly.pdbx_seq_one_letter_code
_entity_poly.pdbx_strand_id
1 'polypeptide(L)'
;MEYRFERTDTAVIVTPEGRIDSAGSIRLDAAVWEHLVPEDTAVLFDMAGVSYISSAGIRVFSTVEKMLRQRNGHVYLCSLQPAVAKVLDLTGFSRVLSISATKEEALSRCRLAQSPGTAGPGADPAASHTRLSSESFPDHPAVLKITGSPAAACRGTFDPGDFVPRIFIPDEFSV
;
A
#
# COMPACT_ATOMS: atom_id res chain seq x y z
N MET A 1 -10.81 -15.31 -4.47
CA MET A 1 -9.76 -14.37 -4.92
C MET A 1 -8.45 -14.99 -4.54
N GLU A 2 -7.57 -15.10 -5.52
CA GLU A 2 -6.19 -15.55 -5.36
C GLU A 2 -5.27 -14.38 -5.69
N TYR A 3 -4.00 -14.48 -5.31
CA TYR A 3 -3.01 -13.47 -5.62
C TYR A 3 -1.63 -14.11 -5.72
N ARG A 4 -0.77 -13.52 -6.55
CA ARG A 4 0.65 -13.84 -6.64
C ARG A 4 1.47 -12.61 -6.31
N PHE A 5 2.53 -12.82 -5.54
CA PHE A 5 3.55 -11.80 -5.29
C PHE A 5 4.83 -12.17 -6.03
N GLU A 6 5.40 -11.20 -6.73
CA GLU A 6 6.69 -11.31 -7.40
C GLU A 6 7.53 -10.10 -7.02
N ARG A 7 8.71 -10.33 -6.46
CA ARG A 7 9.64 -9.27 -6.08
C ARG A 7 10.69 -9.11 -7.15
N THR A 8 10.82 -7.89 -7.66
CA THR A 8 11.83 -7.53 -8.66
C THR A 8 12.74 -6.45 -8.09
N ASP A 9 13.85 -6.16 -8.78
CA ASP A 9 14.74 -5.05 -8.42
C ASP A 9 14.04 -3.68 -8.48
N THR A 10 12.91 -3.60 -9.20
CA THR A 10 12.21 -2.35 -9.48
C THR A 10 10.92 -2.19 -8.67
N ALA A 11 10.20 -3.26 -8.34
CA ALA A 11 8.95 -3.17 -7.60
C ALA A 11 8.53 -4.52 -7.01
N VAL A 12 7.63 -4.48 -6.03
CA VAL A 12 6.81 -5.63 -5.66
C VAL A 12 5.59 -5.66 -6.58
N ILE A 13 5.45 -6.74 -7.32
CA ILE A 13 4.35 -6.97 -8.26
C ILE A 13 3.31 -7.85 -7.55
N VAL A 14 2.08 -7.39 -7.54
CA VAL A 14 0.92 -8.09 -6.98
C VAL A 14 -0.04 -8.38 -8.13
N THR A 15 -0.26 -9.66 -8.40
CA THR A 15 -1.18 -10.12 -9.46
C THR A 15 -2.40 -10.78 -8.84
N PRO A 16 -3.44 -10.00 -8.48
CA PRO A 16 -4.71 -10.53 -7.99
C PRO A 16 -5.55 -11.15 -9.13
N GLU A 17 -6.24 -12.25 -8.80
CA GLU A 17 -7.15 -12.94 -9.71
C GLU A 17 -8.56 -13.09 -9.10
N GLY A 18 -9.57 -12.82 -9.93
CA GLY A 18 -10.99 -12.93 -9.58
C GLY A 18 -11.65 -11.57 -9.32
N ARG A 19 -12.17 -11.37 -8.10
CA ARG A 19 -12.98 -10.20 -7.73
C ARG A 19 -12.45 -9.57 -6.45
N ILE A 20 -12.31 -8.25 -6.45
CA ILE A 20 -11.96 -7.43 -5.29
C ILE A 20 -13.24 -6.78 -4.75
N ASP A 21 -14.15 -7.61 -4.24
CA ASP A 21 -15.31 -7.18 -3.47
C ASP A 21 -14.95 -7.02 -1.99
N SER A 22 -15.92 -6.86 -1.08
CA SER A 22 -15.64 -6.68 0.36
C SER A 22 -14.76 -7.80 0.94
N ALA A 23 -15.04 -9.06 0.60
CA ALA A 23 -14.27 -10.20 1.10
C ALA A 23 -12.90 -10.29 0.42
N GLY A 24 -12.85 -10.06 -0.90
CA GLY A 24 -11.59 -10.00 -1.65
C GLY A 24 -10.66 -8.90 -1.15
N SER A 25 -11.23 -7.75 -0.76
CA SER A 25 -10.49 -6.58 -0.26
C SER A 25 -9.80 -6.86 1.07
N ILE A 26 -10.49 -7.53 2.01
CA ILE A 26 -9.90 -7.91 3.31
C ILE A 26 -8.71 -8.87 3.08
N ARG A 27 -8.87 -9.85 2.18
CA ARG A 27 -7.79 -10.81 1.87
C ARG A 27 -6.61 -10.14 1.19
N LEU A 28 -6.87 -9.23 0.24
CA LEU A 28 -5.82 -8.50 -0.46
C LEU A 28 -5.04 -7.59 0.50
N ASP A 29 -5.75 -6.86 1.37
CA ASP A 29 -5.12 -5.97 2.35
C ASP A 29 -4.18 -6.75 3.28
N ALA A 30 -4.68 -7.83 3.88
CA ALA A 30 -3.86 -8.71 4.73
C ALA A 30 -2.62 -9.24 4.00
N ALA A 31 -2.79 -9.70 2.76
CA ALA A 31 -1.70 -10.22 1.95
C ALA A 31 -0.64 -9.16 1.63
N VAL A 32 -1.07 -7.95 1.30
CA VAL A 32 -0.16 -6.83 1.05
C VAL A 32 0.65 -6.50 2.30
N TRP A 33 0.02 -6.47 3.48
CA TRP A 33 0.73 -6.23 4.74
C TRP A 33 1.69 -7.35 5.13
N GLU A 34 1.45 -8.58 4.71
CA GLU A 34 2.33 -9.72 4.95
C GLU A 34 3.57 -9.71 4.04
N HIS A 35 3.42 -9.27 2.78
CA HIS A 35 4.47 -9.38 1.76
C HIS A 35 5.30 -8.11 1.54
N LEU A 36 4.75 -6.94 1.89
CA LEU A 36 5.48 -5.68 1.80
C LEU A 36 6.39 -5.48 3.01
N VAL A 37 7.64 -5.11 2.72
CA VAL A 37 8.65 -4.79 3.73
C VAL A 37 8.90 -3.29 3.78
N PRO A 38 9.51 -2.75 4.86
CA PRO A 38 9.78 -1.31 5.02
C PRO A 38 10.54 -0.66 3.86
N GLU A 39 11.40 -1.41 3.17
CA GLU A 39 12.27 -0.95 2.09
C GLU A 39 11.53 -0.78 0.75
N ASP A 40 10.30 -1.28 0.62
CA ASP A 40 9.59 -1.31 -0.65
C ASP A 40 9.06 0.05 -1.08
N THR A 41 9.73 0.73 -1.99
CA THR A 41 9.29 2.05 -2.46
C THR A 41 8.36 1.98 -3.68
N ALA A 42 8.16 0.81 -4.29
CA ALA A 42 7.27 0.69 -5.45
C ALA A 42 6.44 -0.59 -5.40
N VAL A 43 5.14 -0.45 -5.61
CA VAL A 43 4.20 -1.58 -5.70
C VAL A 43 3.40 -1.46 -6.99
N LEU A 44 3.40 -2.53 -7.79
CA LEU A 44 2.65 -2.64 -9.03
C LEU A 44 1.53 -3.67 -8.87
N PHE A 45 0.28 -3.26 -9.00
CA PHE A 45 -0.87 -4.16 -9.10
C PHE A 45 -1.15 -4.47 -10.58
N ASP A 46 -0.94 -5.73 -10.97
CA ASP A 46 -1.31 -6.23 -12.30
C ASP A 46 -2.75 -6.74 -12.28
N MET A 47 -3.65 -5.95 -12.84
CA MET A 47 -5.09 -6.13 -12.72
C MET A 47 -5.69 -6.98 -13.84
N ALA A 48 -4.86 -7.65 -14.64
CA ALA A 48 -5.30 -8.46 -15.78
C ALA A 48 -6.33 -9.53 -15.39
N GLY A 49 -6.17 -10.14 -14.21
CA GLY A 49 -7.06 -11.18 -13.68
C GLY A 49 -8.26 -10.64 -12.88
N VAL A 50 -8.42 -9.32 -12.74
CA VAL A 50 -9.46 -8.72 -11.89
C VAL A 50 -10.67 -8.35 -12.73
N SER A 51 -11.76 -9.08 -12.54
CA SER A 51 -13.03 -8.87 -13.25
C SER A 51 -13.91 -7.78 -12.62
N TYR A 52 -13.68 -7.44 -11.35
CA TYR A 52 -14.51 -6.51 -10.59
C TYR A 52 -13.77 -5.93 -9.39
N ILE A 53 -14.06 -4.67 -9.08
CA ILE A 53 -13.62 -3.98 -7.87
C ILE A 53 -14.78 -3.23 -7.22
N SER A 54 -14.87 -3.28 -5.89
CA SER A 54 -15.79 -2.45 -5.09
C SER A 54 -15.05 -1.27 -4.45
N SER A 55 -15.79 -0.35 -3.82
CA SER A 55 -15.20 0.76 -3.05
C SER A 55 -14.26 0.27 -1.93
N ALA A 56 -14.49 -0.93 -1.37
CA ALA A 56 -13.57 -1.52 -0.41
C ALA A 56 -12.21 -1.84 -1.03
N GLY A 57 -12.18 -2.33 -2.28
CA GLY A 57 -10.94 -2.63 -2.99
C GLY A 57 -10.14 -1.39 -3.30
N ILE A 58 -10.82 -0.32 -3.72
CA ILE A 58 -10.19 0.97 -4.00
C ILE A 58 -9.53 1.55 -2.73
N ARG A 59 -10.15 1.35 -1.56
CA ARG A 59 -9.57 1.76 -0.27
C ARG A 59 -8.29 1.00 0.06
N VAL A 60 -8.15 -0.26 -0.33
CA VAL A 60 -6.90 -1.01 -0.17
C VAL A 60 -5.79 -0.29 -0.92
N PHE A 61 -5.97 0.02 -2.20
CA PHE A 61 -4.97 0.75 -2.99
C PHE A 61 -4.61 2.11 -2.39
N SER A 62 -5.63 2.84 -1.92
CA SER A 62 -5.42 4.15 -1.26
C SER A 62 -4.60 4.03 0.03
N THR A 63 -4.81 2.96 0.79
CA THR A 63 -4.12 2.72 2.05
C THR A 63 -2.66 2.36 1.79
N VAL A 64 -2.41 1.49 0.82
CA VAL A 64 -1.06 1.15 0.36
C VAL A 64 -0.35 2.37 -0.20
N GLU A 65 -1.03 3.21 -0.98
CA GLU A 65 -0.46 4.45 -1.52
C GLU A 65 -0.07 5.42 -0.40
N LYS A 66 -0.93 5.64 0.59
CA LYS A 66 -0.61 6.48 1.75
C LYS A 66 0.57 5.94 2.54
N MET A 67 0.67 4.62 2.69
CA MET A 67 1.81 3.97 3.34
C MET A 67 3.10 4.17 2.54
N LEU A 68 3.08 3.92 1.24
CA LEU A 68 4.26 4.10 0.37
C LEU A 68 4.71 5.54 0.29
N ARG A 69 3.78 6.50 0.23
CA ARG A 69 4.10 7.94 0.22
C ARG A 69 4.92 8.38 1.44
N GLN A 70 4.76 7.73 2.60
CA GLN A 70 5.55 8.03 3.81
C GLN A 70 7.03 7.67 3.67
N ARG A 71 7.38 6.84 2.69
CA ARG A 71 8.76 6.43 2.37
C ARG A 71 9.15 6.80 0.93
N ASN A 72 8.60 7.91 0.42
CA ASN A 72 8.82 8.41 -0.95
C ASN A 72 8.53 7.36 -2.03
N GLY A 73 7.60 6.46 -1.75
CA GLY A 73 7.20 5.39 -2.65
C GLY A 73 5.86 5.63 -3.35
N HIS A 74 5.58 4.79 -4.35
CA HIS A 74 4.44 4.94 -5.26
C HIS A 74 3.71 3.61 -5.54
N VAL A 75 2.39 3.69 -5.68
CA VAL A 75 1.54 2.60 -6.17
C VAL A 75 1.25 2.80 -7.65
N TYR A 76 1.37 1.73 -8.41
CA TYR A 76 1.05 1.65 -9.83
C TYR A 76 0.02 0.56 -10.08
N LEU A 77 -0.88 0.80 -11.03
CA LEU A 77 -1.83 -0.19 -11.53
C LEU A 77 -1.57 -0.39 -13.03
N CYS A 78 -1.65 -1.63 -13.51
CA CYS A 78 -1.62 -1.92 -14.94
C CYS A 78 -2.68 -2.94 -15.36
N SER A 79 -2.85 -3.11 -16.66
CA SER A 79 -3.69 -4.18 -17.24
C SER A 79 -5.14 -4.15 -16.76
N LEU A 80 -5.72 -2.96 -16.55
CA LEU A 80 -7.10 -2.83 -16.07
C LEU A 80 -8.09 -3.45 -17.06
N GLN A 81 -8.94 -4.35 -16.58
CA GLN A 81 -10.10 -4.80 -17.33
C GLN A 81 -11.10 -3.64 -17.55
N PRO A 82 -11.84 -3.58 -18.67
CA PRO A 82 -12.75 -2.47 -18.97
C PRO A 82 -13.78 -2.17 -17.87
N ALA A 83 -14.29 -3.21 -17.21
CA ALA A 83 -15.22 -3.06 -16.09
C ALA A 83 -14.56 -2.39 -14.87
N VAL A 84 -13.32 -2.76 -14.55
CA VAL A 84 -12.55 -2.17 -13.44
C VAL A 84 -12.17 -0.73 -13.75
N ALA A 85 -11.68 -0.47 -14.97
CA ALA A 85 -11.35 0.89 -15.43
C ALA A 85 -12.56 1.82 -15.30
N LYS A 86 -13.74 1.39 -15.78
CA LYS A 86 -14.98 2.16 -15.68
C LYS A 86 -15.35 2.48 -14.22
N VAL A 87 -15.18 1.55 -13.29
CA VAL A 87 -15.44 1.80 -11.87
C VAL A 87 -14.46 2.82 -11.28
N LEU A 88 -13.17 2.73 -11.63
CA LEU A 88 -12.17 3.71 -11.19
C LEU A 88 -12.43 5.11 -11.76
N ASP A 89 -12.91 5.20 -13.00
CA ASP A 89 -13.28 6.48 -13.62
C ASP A 89 -14.52 7.09 -12.96
N LEU A 90 -15.58 6.30 -12.74
CA LEU A 90 -16.81 6.76 -12.10
C LEU A 90 -16.58 7.29 -10.68
N THR A 91 -15.60 6.71 -9.97
CA THR A 91 -15.24 7.12 -8.61
C THR A 91 -14.19 8.25 -8.58
N GLY A 92 -13.65 8.64 -9.75
CA GLY A 92 -12.58 9.63 -9.86
C GLY A 92 -11.20 9.15 -9.43
N PHE A 93 -11.06 7.88 -9.04
CA PHE A 93 -9.81 7.28 -8.57
C PHE A 93 -8.78 7.06 -9.66
N SER A 94 -9.21 6.98 -10.92
CA SER A 94 -8.29 6.91 -12.06
C SER A 94 -7.37 8.13 -12.17
N ARG A 95 -7.71 9.25 -11.53
CA ARG A 95 -6.89 10.48 -11.49
C ARG A 95 -5.89 10.51 -10.34
N VAL A 96 -6.09 9.68 -9.32
CA VAL A 96 -5.25 9.64 -8.12
C VAL A 96 -4.18 8.54 -8.27
N LEU A 97 -4.56 7.41 -8.85
CA LEU A 97 -3.68 6.26 -9.02
C LEU A 97 -2.84 6.38 -10.30
N SER A 98 -1.59 5.94 -10.23
CA SER A 98 -0.73 5.85 -11.43
C SER A 98 -1.10 4.62 -12.25
N ILE A 99 -1.97 4.80 -13.25
CA ILE A 99 -2.42 3.72 -14.13
C ILE A 99 -1.61 3.74 -15.44
N SER A 100 -1.16 2.56 -15.85
CA SER A 100 -0.51 2.30 -17.15
C SER A 100 -1.21 1.18 -17.90
N ALA A 101 -1.04 1.11 -19.22
CA ALA A 101 -1.74 0.12 -20.02
C ALA A 101 -1.18 -1.29 -19.82
N THR A 102 0.15 -1.42 -19.74
CA THR A 102 0.84 -2.72 -19.63
C THR A 102 1.76 -2.80 -18.41
N LYS A 103 2.12 -4.02 -18.03
CA LYS A 103 3.08 -4.32 -16.96
C LYS A 103 4.43 -3.67 -17.24
N GLU A 104 4.91 -3.73 -18.48
CA GLU A 104 6.20 -3.19 -18.90
C GLU A 104 6.25 -1.67 -18.80
N GLU A 105 5.18 -0.98 -19.20
CA GLU A 105 5.06 0.47 -19.08
C GLU A 105 5.08 0.89 -17.60
N ALA A 106 4.32 0.20 -16.76
CA ALA A 106 4.27 0.48 -15.33
C ALA A 106 5.62 0.24 -14.64
N LEU A 107 6.31 -0.85 -14.98
CA LEU A 107 7.67 -1.14 -14.47
C LEU A 107 8.68 -0.09 -14.93
N SER A 108 8.57 0.38 -16.18
CA SER A 108 9.42 1.47 -16.67
C SER A 108 9.22 2.74 -15.85
N ARG A 109 7.98 3.07 -15.47
CA ARG A 109 7.68 4.21 -14.60
C ARG A 109 8.19 4.03 -13.18
N CYS A 110 8.10 2.82 -12.63
CA CYS A 110 8.70 2.49 -11.32
C CYS A 110 10.22 2.74 -11.34
N ARG A 111 10.91 2.30 -12.40
CA ARG A 111 12.36 2.49 -12.57
C ARG A 111 12.75 3.96 -12.71
N LEU A 112 11.98 4.74 -13.47
CA LEU A 112 12.21 6.18 -13.62
C LEU A 112 12.03 6.92 -12.30
N ALA A 113 11.04 6.54 -11.48
CA ALA A 113 10.84 7.10 -10.15
C ALA A 113 11.97 6.76 -9.17
N GLN A 114 12.69 5.65 -9.39
CA GLN A 114 13.85 5.23 -8.59
C GLN A 114 15.18 5.83 -9.06
N SER A 115 15.19 6.51 -10.21
CA SER A 115 16.40 7.17 -10.69
C SER A 115 16.71 8.36 -9.78
N PRO A 116 17.92 8.46 -9.19
CA PRO A 116 18.28 9.57 -8.32
C PRO A 116 18.41 10.84 -9.18
N GLY A 117 17.33 11.60 -9.30
CA GLY A 117 17.24 12.82 -10.07
C GLY A 117 16.75 13.98 -9.22
N THR A 118 17.71 14.69 -8.61
CA THR A 118 17.56 15.99 -7.93
C THR A 118 16.77 15.97 -6.61
N ALA A 119 17.41 15.44 -5.57
CA ALA A 119 17.15 15.93 -4.22
C ALA A 119 17.38 17.45 -4.22
N GLY A 120 16.29 18.24 -4.09
CA GLY A 120 16.42 19.64 -3.73
C GLY A 120 17.16 19.76 -2.39
N PRO A 121 17.98 20.79 -2.18
CA PRO A 121 18.70 20.97 -0.93
C PRO A 121 17.70 21.32 0.17
N GLY A 122 17.30 20.35 0.99
CA GLY A 122 16.37 20.59 2.09
C GLY A 122 15.73 19.39 2.79
N ALA A 123 16.20 18.15 2.63
CA ALA A 123 15.72 17.02 3.43
C ALA A 123 16.87 16.45 4.28
N ASP A 124 16.77 16.68 5.58
CA ASP A 124 17.71 16.21 6.60
C ASP A 124 17.86 14.67 6.57
N PRO A 125 19.08 14.11 6.50
CA PRO A 125 19.30 12.68 6.31
C PRO A 125 19.27 11.84 7.62
N ALA A 126 18.64 12.32 8.69
CA ALA A 126 18.76 11.74 10.04
C ALA A 126 17.49 11.07 10.61
N ALA A 127 16.48 10.77 9.80
CA ALA A 127 15.17 10.29 10.27
C ALA A 127 14.95 8.78 10.06
N SER A 128 15.73 7.93 10.74
CA SER A 128 15.44 6.49 10.85
C SER A 128 14.29 6.25 11.84
N HIS A 129 13.05 6.48 11.41
CA HIS A 129 11.88 6.26 12.27
C HIS A 129 11.53 4.77 12.38
N THR A 130 11.35 4.30 13.60
CA THR A 130 10.80 2.97 13.91
C THR A 130 9.34 3.13 14.31
N ARG A 131 8.45 2.34 13.70
CA ARG A 131 7.00 2.39 13.97
C ARG A 131 6.57 1.15 14.74
N LEU A 132 5.81 1.36 15.82
CA LEU A 132 5.12 0.30 16.56
C LEU A 132 3.62 0.43 16.31
N SER A 133 2.96 -0.69 16.01
CA SER A 133 1.50 -0.75 15.82
C SER A 133 0.95 -1.93 16.60
N SER A 134 -0.07 -1.70 17.42
CA SER A 134 -0.82 -2.77 18.09
C SER A 134 -2.16 -2.97 17.39
N GLU A 135 -2.42 -4.18 16.92
CA GLU A 135 -3.71 -4.57 16.37
C GLU A 135 -4.38 -5.56 17.33
N SER A 136 -5.64 -5.29 17.67
CA SER A 136 -6.45 -6.16 18.51
C SER A 136 -7.72 -6.53 17.75
N PHE A 137 -7.97 -7.83 17.58
CA PHE A 137 -9.17 -8.34 16.95
C PHE A 137 -10.03 -9.06 18.00
N PRO A 138 -11.36 -9.10 17.87
CA PRO A 138 -12.25 -9.71 18.87
C PRO A 138 -11.94 -11.19 19.18
N ASP A 139 -11.50 -11.96 18.17
CA ASP A 139 -11.27 -13.41 18.26
C ASP A 139 -9.81 -13.83 17.99
N HIS A 140 -8.85 -12.89 18.01
CA HIS A 140 -7.43 -13.20 17.87
C HIS A 140 -6.59 -12.47 18.93
N PRO A 141 -5.47 -13.10 19.38
CA PRO A 141 -4.55 -12.45 20.30
C PRO A 141 -4.01 -11.16 19.69
N ALA A 142 -3.92 -10.11 20.51
CA ALA A 142 -3.37 -8.84 20.07
C ALA A 142 -1.92 -9.01 19.57
N VAL A 143 -1.62 -8.41 18.42
CA VAL A 143 -0.29 -8.49 17.80
C VAL A 143 0.35 -7.11 17.85
N LEU A 144 1.55 -7.04 18.44
CA LEU A 144 2.40 -5.87 18.40
C LEU A 144 3.39 -6.01 17.24
N LYS A 145 3.24 -5.17 16.22
CA LYS A 145 4.09 -5.16 15.02
C LYS A 145 5.08 -4.01 15.13
N ILE A 146 6.35 -4.29 14.80
CA ILE A 146 7.43 -3.30 14.76
C ILE A 146 7.95 -3.25 13.31
N THR A 147 7.95 -2.07 12.70
CA THR A 147 8.49 -1.83 11.36
C THR A 147 9.58 -0.77 11.42
N GLY A 148 10.64 -0.94 10.62
CA GLY A 148 11.90 -0.18 10.76
C GLY A 148 12.96 -1.02 11.45
N SER A 149 13.75 -0.46 12.37
CA SER A 149 14.80 -1.21 13.07
C SER A 149 14.27 -1.81 14.38
N PRO A 150 14.10 -3.14 14.48
CA PRO A 150 13.64 -3.77 15.73
C PRO A 150 14.63 -3.51 16.87
N ALA A 151 15.92 -3.43 16.56
CA ALA A 151 16.96 -3.16 17.54
C ALA A 151 16.92 -1.70 18.04
N ALA A 152 16.42 -0.76 17.24
CA ALA A 152 16.14 0.61 17.68
C ALA A 152 14.86 0.68 18.54
N ALA A 153 13.80 -0.06 18.19
CA ALA A 153 12.61 -0.17 19.04
C ALA A 153 12.93 -0.75 20.42
N CYS A 154 13.70 -1.84 20.48
CA CYS A 154 14.04 -2.51 21.74
C CYS A 154 14.97 -1.69 22.66
N ARG A 155 15.65 -0.68 22.11
CA ARG A 155 16.57 0.20 22.86
C ARG A 155 16.04 1.63 23.03
N GLY A 156 14.88 1.94 22.44
CA GLY A 156 14.21 3.22 22.60
C GLY A 156 13.54 3.33 23.95
N THR A 157 13.52 4.53 24.50
CA THR A 157 12.69 4.90 25.66
C THR A 157 11.41 5.56 25.14
N PHE A 158 10.26 5.18 25.68
CA PHE A 158 8.97 5.76 25.32
C PHE A 158 8.36 6.42 26.55
N ASP A 159 7.91 7.67 26.40
CA ASP A 159 7.13 8.39 27.40
C ASP A 159 5.63 8.31 27.09
N PRO A 160 4.73 8.47 28.08
CA PRO A 160 3.29 8.46 27.85
C PRO A 160 2.81 9.44 26.76
N GLY A 161 3.57 10.52 26.51
CA GLY A 161 3.28 11.50 25.45
C GLY A 161 3.61 11.03 24.03
N ASP A 162 4.42 9.98 23.87
CA ASP A 162 4.78 9.42 22.55
C ASP A 162 3.66 8.56 21.95
N PHE A 163 2.68 8.18 22.78
CA PHE A 163 1.54 7.38 22.37
C PHE A 163 0.43 8.28 21.83
N VAL A 164 0.45 8.52 20.53
CA VAL A 164 -0.60 9.28 19.85
C VAL A 164 -1.78 8.35 19.56
N PRO A 165 -2.97 8.58 20.15
CA PRO A 165 -4.13 7.74 19.88
C PRO A 165 -4.61 7.97 18.44
N ARG A 166 -4.57 6.91 17.62
CA ARG A 166 -5.24 6.87 16.33
C ARG A 166 -6.63 6.28 16.52
N ILE A 167 -7.60 7.14 16.80
CA ILE A 167 -9.01 6.74 16.86
C ILE A 167 -9.45 6.38 15.45
N PHE A 168 -9.73 5.10 15.21
CA PHE A 168 -10.45 4.66 14.03
C PHE A 168 -11.91 5.07 14.20
N ILE A 169 -12.32 6.17 13.57
CA ILE A 169 -13.72 6.60 13.55
C ILE A 169 -14.43 5.73 12.50
N PRO A 170 -15.36 4.83 12.90
CA PRO A 170 -16.03 3.94 11.95
C PRO A 170 -17.16 4.63 11.16
N ASP A 171 -17.42 5.91 11.45
CA ASP A 171 -18.67 6.58 11.09
C ASP A 171 -18.41 7.98 10.52
N GLU A 172 -17.93 8.03 9.28
CA GLU A 172 -18.18 9.16 8.38
C GLU A 172 -18.36 8.54 6.99
N PHE A 173 -19.35 9.03 6.23
CA PHE A 173 -19.88 8.48 4.97
C PHE A 173 -20.98 7.40 5.09
N SER A 174 -21.95 7.64 5.98
CA SER A 174 -23.35 7.46 5.60
C SER A 174 -23.88 8.79 5.07
N VAL A 175 -23.85 9.00 3.74
CA VAL A 175 -24.96 9.47 2.88
C VAL A 175 -24.63 9.08 1.45
#